data_AF-A0A259AMF7-F1
#
_entry.id   AF-A0A259AMF7-F1
#
_cell.length_a   1.000
_cell.length_b   1.000
_cell.length_c   1.000
_cell.angle_alpha   90.00
_cell.angle_beta   90.00
_cell.angle_gamma   90.00
#
_symmetry.space_group_name_H-M   'P 1'
#
loop_
_entity.id
_entity.type
_entity.pdbx_description
1 polymer ?
#
loop_
_entity_poly.entity_id
_entity_poly.type
_entity_poly.pdbx_seq_one_letter_code
_entity_poly.pdbx_strand_id
1 'polypeptide(L)'
;MVSAAEQLAANLNFGALGKAEELKKRIWFTLGALLVYRLGTYIPLPGINPDALSQVFHGAQNGILGLFNMFSGGAVERMAIFALNIMPYISASIIIQLLTTVSPTLEALKKEGESG
;
A
#
# COMPACT_ATOMS: atom_id res chain seq x y z
N MET A 1 9.65 21.49 19.84
CA MET A 1 10.15 20.40 18.98
C MET A 1 9.48 20.56 17.63
N VAL A 2 10.23 21.05 16.62
CA VAL A 2 9.71 21.28 15.27
C VAL A 2 9.43 19.90 14.64
N SER A 3 8.23 19.70 14.10
CA SER A 3 7.79 18.42 13.57
C SER A 3 8.68 17.98 12.40
N ALA A 4 8.91 16.67 12.24
CA ALA A 4 9.66 16.12 11.10
C ALA A 4 9.11 16.61 9.74
N ALA A 5 7.81 16.92 9.68
CA ALA A 5 7.16 17.52 8.52
C ALA A 5 7.61 18.97 8.24
N GLU A 6 7.86 19.76 9.28
CA GLU A 6 8.34 21.14 9.15
C GLU A 6 9.83 21.20 8.75
N GLN A 7 10.65 20.26 9.21
CA GLN A 7 12.05 20.14 8.79
C GLN A 7 12.20 19.64 7.35
N LEU A 8 11.30 18.76 6.90
CA LEU A 8 11.17 18.39 5.50
C LEU A 8 10.75 19.61 4.68
N ALA A 9 9.68 20.31 5.07
CA ALA A 9 9.20 21.50 4.37
C ALA A 9 10.25 22.62 4.28
N ALA A 10 11.05 22.82 5.33
CA ALA A 10 12.12 23.82 5.36
C ALA A 10 13.33 23.47 4.47
N ASN A 11 13.56 22.19 4.17
CA ASN A 11 14.64 21.72 3.29
C ASN A 11 14.15 21.34 1.87
N LEU A 12 12.85 21.42 1.59
CA LEU A 12 12.30 21.25 0.25
C LEU A 12 12.69 22.45 -0.61
N ASN A 13 13.83 22.35 -1.28
CA ASN A 13 14.21 23.30 -2.32
C ASN A 13 13.34 23.06 -3.57
N PHE A 14 12.14 23.63 -3.58
CA PHE A 14 11.21 23.56 -4.71
C PHE A 14 11.81 24.11 -6.01
N GLY A 15 12.84 24.97 -5.93
CA GLY A 15 13.61 25.46 -7.07
C GLY A 15 14.54 24.42 -7.71
N ALA A 16 15.03 23.43 -6.93
CA ALA A 16 15.80 22.30 -7.44
C ALA A 16 14.88 21.20 -8.01
N LEU A 17 13.72 20.96 -7.37
CA LEU A 17 12.67 20.07 -7.88
C LEU A 17 12.17 20.48 -9.27
N GLY A 18 12.08 21.79 -9.54
CA GLY A 18 11.69 22.32 -10.85
C GLY A 18 12.75 22.16 -11.96
N LYS A 19 14.04 22.05 -11.59
CA LYS A 19 15.16 21.88 -12.55
C LYS A 19 15.47 20.41 -12.85
N ALA A 20 15.14 19.51 -11.93
CA ALA A 20 15.35 18.08 -12.10
C ALA A 20 14.22 17.44 -12.94
N GLU A 21 14.36 17.50 -14.25
CA GLU A 21 13.35 17.00 -15.19
C GLU A 21 13.07 15.48 -15.03
N GLU A 22 14.09 14.70 -14.69
CA GLU A 22 13.96 13.26 -14.41
C GLU A 22 13.13 12.98 -13.15
N LEU A 23 13.38 13.74 -12.08
CA LEU A 23 12.64 13.59 -10.83
C LEU A 23 11.16 13.94 -11.02
N LYS A 24 10.89 15.00 -11.78
CA LYS A 24 9.52 15.40 -12.15
C LYS A 24 8.80 14.28 -12.91
N LYS A 25 9.45 13.62 -13.87
CA LYS A 25 8.88 12.47 -14.61
C LYS A 25 8.53 11.31 -13.67
N ARG A 26 9.43 10.96 -12.73
CA ARG A 26 9.18 9.90 -11.73
C ARG A 26 7.99 10.25 -10.82
N ILE A 27 7.91 11.49 -10.35
CA ILE A 27 6.78 11.95 -9.51
C ILE A 27 5.45 11.85 -10.26
N TRP A 28 5.40 12.31 -11.52
CA TRP A 28 4.18 12.20 -12.34
C TRP A 28 3.77 10.75 -12.60
N PHE A 29 4.73 9.85 -12.84
CA PHE A 29 4.46 8.43 -12.98
C PHE A 29 3.85 7.86 -11.69
N THR A 30 4.46 8.12 -10.53
CA THR A 30 3.95 7.65 -9.24
C THR A 30 2.55 8.19 -8.95
N LEU A 31 2.31 9.48 -9.18
CA LEU A 31 0.98 10.08 -9.01
C LEU A 31 -0.05 9.46 -9.96
N GLY A 32 0.32 9.21 -11.21
CA GLY A 32 -0.52 8.51 -12.19
C GLY A 32 -0.86 7.09 -11.74
N ALA A 33 0.13 6.33 -11.25
CA ALA A 33 -0.06 4.98 -10.73
C ALA A 33 -1.01 4.97 -9.50
N LEU A 34 -0.85 5.92 -8.57
CA LEU A 34 -1.75 6.08 -7.43
C LEU A 34 -3.18 6.42 -7.85
N LEU A 35 -3.35 7.22 -8.90
CA LEU A 35 -4.66 7.58 -9.44
C LEU A 35 -5.35 6.36 -10.07
N VAL A 36 -4.64 5.57 -10.87
CA VAL A 36 -5.16 4.31 -11.44
C VAL A 36 -5.54 3.33 -10.34
N TYR A 37 -4.67 3.15 -9.36
CA TYR A 37 -4.96 2.34 -8.17
C TYR A 37 -6.23 2.83 -7.46
N ARG A 38 -6.36 4.15 -7.28
CA ARG A 38 -7.53 4.75 -6.64
C ARG A 38 -8.81 4.46 -7.43
N LEU A 39 -8.79 4.59 -8.75
CA LEU A 39 -9.93 4.22 -9.61
C LEU A 39 -10.31 2.74 -9.46
N GLY A 40 -9.32 1.84 -9.38
CA GLY A 40 -9.57 0.42 -9.16
C GLY A 40 -10.25 0.09 -7.82
N THR A 41 -10.02 0.90 -6.77
CA THR A 41 -10.72 0.75 -5.48
C THR A 41 -12.21 1.14 -5.53
N TYR A 42 -12.68 1.75 -6.62
CA TYR A 42 -14.11 2.03 -6.83
C TYR A 42 -14.82 0.99 -7.68
N ILE A 43 -14.11 -0.02 -8.19
CA ILE A 43 -14.72 -1.10 -8.98
C ILE A 43 -15.12 -2.24 -8.04
N PRO A 44 -16.41 -2.40 -7.71
CA PRO A 44 -16.88 -3.48 -6.84
C PRO A 44 -16.76 -4.83 -7.54
N LEU A 45 -16.55 -5.88 -6.76
CA LEU A 45 -16.56 -7.25 -7.26
C LEU A 45 -17.99 -7.64 -7.67
N PRO A 46 -18.19 -8.24 -8.86
CA PRO A 46 -19.51 -8.69 -9.29
C PRO A 46 -20.02 -9.81 -8.38
N GLY A 47 -21.30 -9.75 -8.01
CA GLY A 47 -21.95 -10.75 -7.15
C GLY A 47 -21.92 -10.44 -5.66
N ILE A 48 -21.42 -9.27 -5.26
CA ILE A 48 -21.41 -8.82 -3.86
C ILE A 48 -22.33 -7.62 -3.68
N ASN A 49 -23.15 -7.63 -2.62
CA ASN A 49 -24.00 -6.50 -2.26
C ASN A 49 -23.25 -5.54 -1.32
N PRO A 50 -22.80 -4.37 -1.80
CA PRO A 50 -22.05 -3.41 -0.98
C PRO A 50 -22.89 -2.81 0.15
N ASP A 51 -24.22 -2.72 -0.01
CA ASP A 51 -25.11 -2.18 1.03
C ASP A 51 -25.30 -3.16 2.20
N ALA A 52 -25.25 -4.47 1.93
CA ALA A 52 -25.27 -5.47 2.99
C ALA A 52 -23.95 -5.50 3.77
N LEU A 53 -22.82 -5.31 3.08
CA LEU A 53 -21.49 -5.25 3.68
C LEU A 53 -21.28 -3.98 4.50
N SER A 54 -21.73 -2.83 4.01
CA SER A 54 -21.62 -1.56 4.75
C SER A 54 -22.33 -1.63 6.10
N GLN A 55 -23.50 -2.29 6.17
CA GLN A 55 -24.22 -2.53 7.43
C GLN A 55 -23.43 -3.38 8.43
N VAL A 56 -22.75 -4.43 7.95
CA VAL A 56 -21.86 -5.25 8.78
C VAL A 56 -20.65 -4.44 9.27
N PHE A 57 -20.09 -3.58 8.42
CA PHE A 57 -18.97 -2.71 8.77
C PHE A 57 -19.35 -1.64 9.81
N HIS A 58 -20.58 -1.10 9.76
CA HIS A 58 -21.05 -0.11 10.75
C HIS A 58 -21.10 -0.68 12.17
N GLY A 59 -21.43 -1.97 12.34
CA GLY A 59 -21.44 -2.63 13.64
C GLY A 59 -20.05 -2.97 14.19
N ALA A 60 -19.03 -3.07 13.33
CA ALA A 60 -17.69 -3.54 13.70
C ALA A 60 -16.56 -2.51 13.44
N GLN A 61 -16.91 -1.26 13.17
CA GLN A 61 -15.98 -0.20 12.78
C GLN A 61 -14.90 0.10 13.84
N ASN A 62 -15.21 -0.11 15.12
CA ASN A 62 -14.28 0.13 16.23
C ASN A 62 -13.32 -1.05 16.50
N GLY A 63 -13.44 -2.14 15.74
CA GLY A 63 -12.62 -3.34 15.90
C GLY A 63 -11.49 -3.47 14.88
N ILE A 64 -10.89 -4.66 14.84
CA ILE A 64 -9.83 -5.01 13.89
C ILE A 64 -10.26 -4.81 12.43
N LEU A 65 -11.57 -4.92 12.15
CA LEU A 65 -12.15 -4.68 10.82
C LEU A 65 -12.02 -3.21 10.38
N GLY A 66 -12.12 -2.25 11.30
CA GLY A 66 -11.87 -0.84 10.99
C GLY A 66 -10.40 -0.59 10.62
N LEU A 67 -9.47 -1.26 11.32
CA LEU A 67 -8.05 -1.19 11.01
C LEU A 67 -7.74 -1.75 9.61
N PHE A 68 -8.36 -2.88 9.24
CA PHE A 68 -8.25 -3.43 7.89
C PHE A 68 -8.81 -2.48 6.82
N ASN A 69 -9.95 -1.82 7.08
CA ASN A 69 -10.51 -0.86 6.14
C ASN A 69 -9.58 0.34 5.91
N MET A 70 -8.94 0.85 6.99
CA MET A 70 -7.96 1.93 6.91
C MET A 70 -6.75 1.57 6.04
N PHE A 71 -6.17 0.37 6.24
CA PHE A 71 -5.02 -0.08 5.43
C PHE A 71 -5.39 -0.40 3.98
N SER A 72 -6.66 -0.69 3.69
CA SER A 72 -7.17 -0.90 2.33
C SER A 72 -7.59 0.38 1.60
N GLY A 73 -7.57 1.53 2.27
CA GLY A 73 -8.04 2.80 1.70
C GLY A 73 -9.56 2.88 1.47
N GLY A 74 -10.36 2.12 2.23
CA GLY A 74 -11.82 2.02 2.07
C GLY A 74 -12.31 0.94 1.11
N ALA A 75 -11.40 0.13 0.56
CA ALA A 75 -11.71 -0.89 -0.44
C ALA A 75 -12.40 -2.13 0.15
N VAL A 76 -12.16 -2.45 1.43
CA VAL A 76 -12.80 -3.59 2.12
C VAL A 76 -14.30 -3.32 2.33
N GLU A 77 -14.66 -2.13 2.79
CA GLU A 77 -16.06 -1.74 3.04
C GLU A 77 -16.92 -1.82 1.78
N ARG A 78 -16.32 -1.58 0.61
CA ARG A 78 -16.99 -1.58 -0.70
C ARG A 78 -16.76 -2.86 -1.50
N MET A 79 -16.02 -3.82 -0.95
CA MET A 79 -15.56 -5.03 -1.62
C MET A 79 -15.10 -4.80 -3.07
N ALA A 80 -14.17 -3.85 -3.22
CA ALA A 80 -13.55 -3.57 -4.50
C ALA A 80 -12.59 -4.69 -4.92
N ILE A 81 -12.22 -4.72 -6.20
CA ILE A 81 -11.22 -5.67 -6.75
C ILE A 81 -9.92 -5.65 -5.92
N PHE A 82 -9.56 -4.49 -5.37
CA PHE A 82 -8.40 -4.30 -4.50
C PHE A 82 -8.74 -4.29 -3.00
N ALA A 83 -9.77 -5.02 -2.57
CA ALA A 83 -10.24 -5.04 -1.18
C ALA A 83 -9.13 -5.29 -0.16
N LEU A 84 -8.25 -6.28 -0.38
CA LEU A 84 -7.12 -6.56 0.54
C LEU A 84 -5.84 -5.77 0.18
N ASN A 85 -5.84 -5.07 -0.94
CA ASN A 85 -4.78 -4.14 -1.29
C ASN A 85 -3.37 -4.78 -1.35
N ILE A 86 -2.35 -4.06 -0.89
CA ILE A 86 -0.97 -4.55 -0.74
C ILE A 86 -0.79 -5.53 0.44
N MET A 87 -1.80 -5.73 1.30
CA MET A 87 -1.66 -6.55 2.52
C MET A 87 -1.25 -8.01 2.25
N PRO A 88 -1.81 -8.74 1.27
CA PRO A 88 -1.39 -10.11 0.96
C PRO A 88 0.10 -10.19 0.59
N TYR A 89 0.60 -9.18 -0.13
CA TYR A 89 2.01 -9.09 -0.49
C TYR A 89 2.90 -8.83 0.73
N ILE A 90 2.50 -7.91 1.63
CA ILE A 90 3.24 -7.65 2.88
C ILE A 90 3.31 -8.92 3.74
N SER A 91 2.18 -9.63 3.88
CA SER A 91 2.16 -10.89 4.61
C SER A 91 3.08 -11.94 3.97
N ALA A 92 3.03 -12.09 2.65
CA ALA A 92 3.90 -13.01 1.92
C ALA A 92 5.39 -12.64 2.09
N SER A 93 5.76 -11.34 2.01
CA SER A 93 7.15 -10.92 2.17
C SER A 93 7.69 -11.19 3.57
N ILE A 94 6.86 -11.01 4.60
CA ILE A 94 7.23 -11.34 5.99
C ILE A 94 7.42 -12.86 6.13
N ILE A 95 6.51 -13.66 5.58
CA ILE A 95 6.61 -15.12 5.60
C ILE A 95 7.92 -15.56 4.95
N ILE A 96 8.24 -15.07 3.75
CA ILE A 96 9.49 -15.40 3.06
C ILE A 96 10.70 -14.95 3.88
N GLN A 97 10.71 -13.73 4.43
CA GLN A 97 11.81 -13.26 5.28
C GLN A 97 12.05 -14.14 6.50
N LEU A 98 10.99 -14.57 7.17
CA LEU A 98 11.08 -15.50 8.29
C LEU A 98 11.58 -16.87 7.83
N LEU A 99 11.04 -17.41 6.73
CA LEU A 99 11.46 -18.70 6.18
C LEU A 99 12.92 -18.70 5.72
N THR A 100 13.43 -17.59 5.19
CA THR A 100 14.85 -17.44 4.85
C THR A 100 15.78 -17.57 6.06
N THR A 101 15.28 -17.26 7.25
CA THR A 101 16.07 -17.36 8.50
C THR A 101 16.05 -18.78 9.08
N VAL A 102 15.01 -19.56 8.76
CA VAL A 102 14.80 -20.91 9.30
C VAL A 102 15.29 -21.99 8.33
N SER A 103 15.20 -21.74 7.02
CA SER A 103 15.51 -22.73 5.98
C SER A 103 16.87 -22.42 5.33
N PRO A 104 17.86 -23.34 5.41
CA PRO A 104 19.19 -23.11 4.83
C PRO A 104 19.19 -23.00 3.30
N THR A 105 18.19 -23.59 2.62
CA THR A 105 18.05 -23.47 1.16
C THR A 105 17.63 -22.07 0.73
N LEU A 106 16.70 -21.45 1.46
CA LEU A 106 16.27 -20.07 1.20
C LEU A 106 17.33 -19.06 1.63
N GLU A 107 18.11 -19.37 2.65
CA GLU A 107 19.27 -18.56 3.05
C GLU A 107 20.37 -18.55 1.98
N ALA A 108 20.63 -19.71 1.36
CA ALA A 108 21.57 -19.82 0.25
C ALA A 108 21.10 -18.99 -0.96
N LEU A 109 19.82 -19.09 -1.34
CA LEU A 109 19.23 -18.27 -2.41
C LEU A 109 19.40 -16.77 -2.13
N LYS A 110 19.07 -16.30 -0.93
CA LYS A 110 19.29 -14.90 -0.54
C LYS A 110 20.77 -14.47 -0.61
N LYS A 111 21.72 -15.39 -0.48
CA LYS A 111 23.16 -15.15 -0.58
C LYS A 111 23.69 -15.15 -2.02
N GLU A 112 22.90 -15.59 -3.01
CA GLU A 112 23.28 -15.61 -4.43
C GLU A 112 23.29 -14.22 -5.10
N GLY A 113 22.93 -13.16 -4.37
CA GLY A 113 23.09 -11.77 -4.83
C GLY A 113 21.92 -11.28 -5.66
N GLU A 114 22.17 -10.63 -6.81
CA GLU A 114 21.11 -10.00 -7.62
C GLU A 114 20.10 -10.99 -8.24
N SER A 115 20.44 -12.27 -8.32
CA SER A 115 19.62 -13.29 -9.01
C SER A 115 18.79 -14.17 -8.09
N GLY A 116 18.99 -14.10 -6.76
CA GLY A 116 18.41 -15.02 -5.77
C GLY A 116 17.49 -14.37 -4.74
#